data_AF-A0A849Q4S1-F1
#
_entry.id   AF-A0A849Q4S1-F1
#
_cell.length_a   1.000
_cell.length_b   1.000
_cell.length_c   1.000
_cell.angle_alpha   90.00
_cell.angle_beta   90.00
_cell.angle_gamma   90.00
#
_symmetry.space_group_name_H-M   'P 1'
#
loop_
_entity.id
_entity.type
_entity.pdbx_description
1 polymer ?
#
loop_
_entity_poly.entity_id
_entity_poly.type
_entity_poly.pdbx_seq_one_letter_code
_entity_poly.pdbx_strand_id
1 'polypeptide(L)' 'MTRGHVTRLVRATSTSESLRTTVPSGVVRDLDLGLGDTLRWEIRANEDGILVVMVMKE' A
#
# COMPACT_ATOMS: atom_id res chain seq x y z
N MET A 1 4.76 -8.64 13.92
CA MET A 1 4.62 -7.27 13.40
C MET A 1 5.73 -7.03 12.41
N THR A 2 5.44 -6.93 11.11
CA THR A 2 6.42 -6.46 10.14
C THR A 2 6.59 -4.96 10.32
N ARG A 3 7.84 -4.50 10.31
CA ARG A 3 8.19 -3.07 10.44
C ARG A 3 7.37 -2.29 9.42
N GLY A 4 6.75 -1.18 9.84
CA GLY A 4 5.97 -0.34 8.94
C GLY A 4 6.81 0.05 7.74
N HIS A 5 6.33 -0.26 6.53
CA HIS A 5 7.03 0.08 5.30
C HIS A 5 6.53 1.44 4.83
N VAL A 6 7.42 2.36 4.50
CA VAL A 6 7.06 3.63 3.89
C VAL A 6 7.39 3.55 2.41
N THR A 7 6.42 3.83 1.55
CA THR A 7 6.63 3.83 0.09
C THR A 7 6.05 5.10 -0.51
N ARG A 8 6.52 5.44 -1.71
CA ARG A 8 5.93 6.52 -2.51
C ARG A 8 5.03 5.92 -3.58
N LEU A 9 3.82 6.45 -3.72
CA LEU A 9 2.90 6.01 -4.76
C LEU A 9 3.45 6.39 -6.13
N VAL A 10 3.76 5.39 -6.94
CA VAL A 10 4.32 5.55 -8.29
C VAL A 10 3.56 4.67 -9.27
N ARG A 11 3.67 4.97 -10.57
CA ARG A 11 3.10 4.12 -11.61
C ARG A 11 3.79 2.76 -11.60
N ALA A 12 3.00 1.69 -11.69
CA ALA A 12 3.53 0.35 -11.87
C ALA A 12 4.20 0.23 -13.27
N THR A 13 5.52 0.05 -13.26
CA THR A 13 6.39 -0.42 -14.35
C THR A 13 6.70 -1.92 -14.22
N SER A 14 7.02 -2.59 -15.32
CA SER A 14 7.44 -4.00 -15.34
C SER A 14 8.92 -4.22 -14.99
N THR A 15 9.64 -3.18 -14.60
CA THR A 15 11.11 -3.15 -14.57
C THR A 15 11.75 -3.30 -13.19
N SER A 16 10.97 -3.35 -12.09
CA SER A 16 11.55 -3.58 -10.76
C SER A 16 11.23 -4.97 -10.24
N GLU A 17 12.16 -5.55 -9.48
CA GLU A 17 12.01 -6.85 -8.79
C GLU A 17 11.04 -6.81 -7.60
N SER A 18 10.24 -5.75 -7.46
CA SER A 18 9.28 -5.64 -6.37
C SER A 18 7.94 -6.23 -6.79
N LEU A 19 7.37 -7.07 -5.93
CA LEU A 19 5.98 -7.48 -6.05
C LEU A 19 5.10 -6.26 -5.74
N ARG A 20 4.26 -5.88 -6.69
CA ARG A 20 3.38 -4.70 -6.60
C ARG A 20 1.93 -5.15 -6.52
N THR A 21 1.17 -4.53 -5.61
CA THR A 21 -0.28 -4.69 -5.57
C THR A 21 -0.96 -3.57 -6.35
N THR A 22 -2.05 -3.87 -7.04
CA THR A 22 -2.87 -2.86 -7.72
C THR A 22 -3.82 -2.24 -6.71
N VAL A 23 -3.86 -0.91 -6.63
CA VAL A 23 -4.88 -0.18 -5.87
C VAL A 23 -6.05 0.13 -6.80
N PRO A 24 -7.27 -0.34 -6.53
CA PRO A 24 -8.44 -0.04 -7.36
C PRO A 24 -8.68 1.47 -7.48
N SER A 25 -9.15 1.91 -8.64
CA SER A 25 -9.39 3.34 -8.92
C SER A 25 -10.41 3.99 -7.97
N GLY A 26 -11.40 3.25 -7.47
CA GLY A 26 -12.33 3.73 -6.45
C GLY A 26 -11.61 4.15 -5.17
N VAL A 27 -10.74 3.28 -4.64
CA VAL A 27 -9.92 3.56 -3.44
C VAL A 27 -9.02 4.77 -3.66
N VAL A 28 -8.42 4.91 -4.84
CA VAL A 28 -7.60 6.07 -5.19
C VAL A 28 -8.41 7.36 -5.10
N ARG A 29 -9.65 7.37 -5.58
CA ARG A 29 -10.52 8.55 -5.55
C ARG A 29 -11.05 8.85 -4.15
N ASP A 30 -11.51 7.83 -3.45
CA ASP A 30 -12.15 7.97 -2.14
C ASP A 30 -11.16 8.43 -1.06
N LEU A 31 -9.88 8.07 -1.21
CA LEU A 31 -8.79 8.43 -0.30
C LEU A 31 -7.93 9.59 -0.81
N ASP A 32 -8.30 10.24 -1.92
CA ASP A 32 -7.56 11.31 -2.58
C ASP A 32 -6.06 10.98 -2.75
N LEU A 33 -5.78 9.78 -3.28
CA LEU A 33 -4.42 9.31 -3.51
C LEU A 33 -3.88 9.81 -4.85
N GLY A 34 -2.68 10.38 -4.82
CA GLY A 34 -1.97 10.93 -5.96
C GLY A 34 -0.60 10.30 -6.19
N LEU A 35 -0.11 10.37 -7.43
CA LEU A 35 1.29 10.04 -7.71
C LEU A 35 2.20 10.95 -6.89
N GLY A 36 3.16 10.35 -6.19
CA GLY A 36 4.08 11.07 -5.30
C GLY A 36 3.68 11.04 -3.84
N ASP A 37 2.45 10.62 -3.50
CA ASP A 37 2.02 10.50 -2.10
C ASP A 37 2.88 9.51 -1.32
N THR A 38 3.18 9.86 -0.07
CA THR A 38 3.88 8.97 0.86
C THR A 38 2.84 8.13 1.60
N LEU A 39 3.02 6.82 1.53
CA LEU A 39 2.13 5.85 2.16
C LEU A 39 2.90 5.05 3.20
N ARG A 40 2.36 5.03 4.42
CA ARG A 40 2.80 4.15 5.50
C ARG A 40 1.95 2.90 5.51
N TRP A 41 2.62 1.76 5.42
CA TRP A 41 2.02 0.44 5.38
C TRP A 41 2.24 -0.25 6.71
N GLU A 42 1.18 -0.87 7.22
CA GLU A 42 1.25 -1.71 8.38
C GLU A 42 0.58 -3.03 8.08
N ILE A 43 1.33 -4.13 8.20
CA ILE A 43 0.86 -5.46 7.87
C ILE A 43 0.77 -6.26 9.17
N ARG A 44 -0.42 -6.77 9.45
CA ARG A 44 -0.70 -7.64 10.60
C ARG A 44 -1.40 -8.90 10.11
N ALA A 45 -1.20 -9.99 10.82
CA ALA A 45 -2.05 -11.16 10.73
C ALA A 45 -2.88 -11.22 12.03
N ASN A 46 -4.18 -11.49 11.91
CA ASN A 46 -5.00 -11.78 13.08
C ASN A 46 -4.90 -13.28 13.45
N GLU A 47 -5.55 -13.67 14.55
CA GLU A 47 -5.52 -15.05 15.06
C GLU A 47 -6.18 -16.06 14.11
N ASP A 48 -7.09 -15.59 13.25
CA ASP A 48 -7.76 -16.40 12.23
C ASP A 48 -6.92 -16.57 10.94
N GLY A 49 -5.69 -16.04 10.92
CA GLY A 49 -4.80 -16.08 9.76
C GLY A 49 -5.14 -15.08 8.66
N ILE A 50 -6.02 -14.11 8.93
CA ILE A 50 -6.36 -13.03 8.01
C ILE A 50 -5.24 -11.99 8.01
N LEU A 51 -4.71 -11.72 6.83
CA LEU A 51 -3.77 -10.63 6.60
C LEU A 51 -4.53 -9.31 6.47
N VAL A 52 -4.27 -8.40 7.40
CA VAL A 52 -4.79 -7.04 7.39
C VAL A 52 -3.66 -6.10 7.00
N VAL A 53 -3.90 -5.32 5.95
CA VAL A 53 -2.98 -4.27 5.48
C VAL A 53 -3.65 -2.93 5.73
N MET A 54 -3.08 -2.13 6.62
CA MET A 54 -3.49 -0.75 6.86
C MET A 54 -2.57 0.18 6.07
N VAL A 55 -3.17 1.09 5.32
CA VAL A 55 -2.47 2.08 4.51
C VAL A 55 -2.90 3.46 4.98
N MET A 56 -1.92 4.28 5.34
CA MET A 56 -2.15 5.66 5.79
C MET A 56 -1.38 6.59 4.85
N LYS A 57 -2.06 7.62 4.35
CA LYS A 57 -1.42 8.75 3.66
C LYS A 57 -0.79 9.65 4.72
N GLU A 58 0.50 9.94 4.58
CA GLU A 58 1.22 10.93 5.41
C GLU A 58 1.04 12.35 4.87
#